data_AF-A0A8J3ALI5-F1
#
_entry.id   AF-A0A8J3ALI5-F1
#
_cell.length_a   1.000
_cell.length_b   1.000
_cell.length_c   1.000
_cell.angle_alpha   90.00
_cell.angle_beta   90.00
_cell.angle_gamma   90.00
#
_symmetry.space_group_name_H-M   'P 1'
#
loop_
_entity.id
_entity.type
_entity.pdbx_description
1 polymer ?
#
loop_
_entity_poly.entity_id
_entity_poly.type
_entity_poly.pdbx_seq_one_letter_code
_entity_poly.pdbx_strand_id
1 'polypeptide(L)' 'MMDLDKIREKIIALDESGAKTFLMITAANIEIVKGGNGGFTSDMCIDELIKMFNNIPEPDALKEM' A
#
# COMPACT_ATOMS: atom_id res chain seq x y z
N MET A 1 -4.22 -12.72 -3.48
CA MET A 1 -4.73 -11.94 -4.62
C MET A 1 -5.26 -10.63 -4.08
N MET A 2 -4.96 -9.50 -4.73
CA MET A 2 -5.46 -8.19 -4.27
C MET A 2 -6.96 -8.08 -4.57
N ASP A 3 -7.73 -7.75 -3.54
CA ASP A 3 -9.11 -7.32 -3.71
C ASP A 3 -9.11 -5.80 -3.95
N LEU A 4 -9.11 -5.41 -5.23
CA LEU A 4 -8.93 -4.01 -5.62
C LEU A 4 -10.10 -3.13 -5.17
N ASP A 5 -11.30 -3.67 -5.12
CA ASP A 5 -12.49 -2.93 -4.67
C ASP A 5 -12.40 -2.65 -3.17
N LYS A 6 -12.07 -3.67 -2.37
CA LYS A 6 -11.88 -3.51 -0.93
C LYS A 6 -10.71 -2.57 -0.59
N ILE A 7 -9.59 -2.70 -1.31
CA ILE A 7 -8.43 -1.80 -1.12
C ILE A 7 -8.81 -0.36 -1.47
N ARG A 8 -9.56 -0.14 -2.55
CA ARG A 8 -10.02 1.19 -2.95
C ARG A 8 -10.90 1.83 -1.88
N GLU A 9 -11.87 1.09 -1.33
CA GLU A 9 -12.74 1.59 -0.25
C GLU A 9 -11.93 2.02 0.97
N LYS A 10 -10.95 1.20 1.36
CA LYS A 10 -10.02 1.52 2.45
C LYS A 10 -9.19 2.77 2.18
N ILE A 11 -8.68 2.95 0.96
CA ILE A 11 -7.91 4.14 0.57
C ILE A 11 -8.78 5.40 0.63
N ILE A 12 -10.02 5.34 0.15
CA ILE A 12 -10.96 6.48 0.15
C ILE A 12 -11.26 6.93 1.59
N ALA A 13 -11.26 6.00 2.54
CA ALA A 13 -11.52 6.28 3.94
C ALA A 13 -10.32 6.81 4.73
N LEU A 14 -9.11 6.85 4.13
CA LEU A 14 -7.94 7.41 4.79
C LEU A 14 -8.06 8.93 4.94
N ASP A 15 -7.52 9.44 6.06
CA ASP A 15 -7.25 10.86 6.20
C ASP A 15 -6.03 11.28 5.35
N GLU A 16 -5.79 12.59 5.26
CA GLU A 16 -4.69 13.14 4.45
C GLU A 16 -3.33 12.57 4.88
N SER A 17 -3.12 12.40 6.18
CA SER A 17 -1.86 11.89 6.75
C SER A 17 -1.63 10.43 6.38
N GLY A 18 -2.66 9.59 6.51
CA GLY A 18 -2.66 8.20 6.09
C GLY A 18 -2.40 8.07 4.60
N ALA A 19 -3.18 8.78 3.77
CA ALA A 19 -3.00 8.77 2.31
C ALA A 19 -1.58 9.17 1.89
N LYS A 20 -1.02 10.22 2.51
CA LYS A 20 0.35 10.66 2.27
C LYS A 20 1.38 9.60 2.65
N THR A 21 1.18 8.90 3.76
CA THR A 21 2.08 7.83 4.23
C THR A 21 2.13 6.68 3.21
N PHE A 22 0.99 6.21 2.71
CA PHE A 22 0.94 5.16 1.68
C PHE A 22 1.62 5.59 0.36
N LEU A 23 1.41 6.84 -0.07
CA LEU A 23 2.09 7.41 -1.24
C LEU A 23 3.61 7.44 -1.05
N MET A 24 4.09 7.87 0.11
CA MET A 24 5.53 7.94 0.40
C MET A 24 6.19 6.55 0.42
N ILE A 25 5.57 5.56 1.06
CA ILE A 25 6.10 4.19 1.10
C ILE A 25 6.09 3.57 -0.31
N THR A 26 5.03 3.82 -1.09
CA THR A 26 4.95 3.36 -2.48
C THR A 26 6.10 3.94 -3.31
N ALA A 27 6.30 5.26 -3.24
CA ALA A 27 7.39 5.93 -3.94
C ALA A 27 8.78 5.41 -3.50
N ALA A 28 8.98 5.18 -2.19
CA ALA A 28 10.23 4.65 -1.67
C ALA A 28 10.54 3.25 -2.23
N ASN A 29 9.57 2.33 -2.24
CA ASN A 29 9.75 0.99 -2.81
C ASN A 29 10.09 1.05 -4.31
N ILE A 30 9.44 1.93 -5.07
CA ILE A 30 9.72 2.15 -6.50
C ILE A 30 11.13 2.69 -6.71
N GLU A 31 11.57 3.66 -5.91
CA GLU A 31 12.91 4.24 -6.03
C GLU A 31 14.00 3.21 -5.64
N ILE A 32 13.77 2.39 -4.62
CA ILE A 32 14.71 1.34 -4.22
C ILE A 32 14.86 0.30 -5.33
N VAL A 33 13.75 -0.20 -5.90
CA VAL A 33 13.83 -1.22 -6.98
C VAL A 33 14.45 -0.64 -8.26
N LYS A 34 14.16 0.64 -8.56
CA LYS A 34 14.74 1.35 -9.71
C LYS A 34 16.23 1.63 -9.54
N GLY A 35 16.68 1.85 -8.29
CA GLY A 35 18.09 2.09 -7.94
C GLY A 35 19.02 0.89 -8.19
N GLY A 36 18.48 -0.32 -8.31
CA GLY A 36 19.11 -1.41 -9.08
C GLY A 36 20.44 -1.96 -8.51
N ASN A 37 20.57 -2.10 -7.20
CA ASN A 37 21.71 -2.73 -6.54
C ASN A 37 21.53 -4.25 -6.27
N GLY A 38 20.48 -4.87 -6.81
CA GLY A 38 20.25 -6.32 -6.82
C GLY A 38 19.72 -6.92 -5.50
N GLY A 39 19.82 -6.19 -4.38
CA GLY A 39 19.30 -6.64 -3.07
C GLY A 39 17.79 -6.51 -2.89
N PHE A 40 17.12 -5.71 -3.72
CA PHE A 40 15.67 -5.51 -3.70
C PHE A 40 15.12 -5.64 -5.12
N THR A 41 14.46 -6.76 -5.40
CA THR A 41 13.98 -7.12 -6.74
C THR A 41 12.57 -6.58 -7.01
N SER A 42 12.14 -6.65 -8.26
CA SER A 42 10.76 -6.31 -8.64
C SER A 42 9.73 -7.17 -7.91
N ASP A 43 10.00 -8.45 -7.71
CA ASP A 43 9.09 -9.35 -6.97
C ASP A 43 8.98 -8.93 -5.51
N MET A 44 10.10 -8.61 -4.85
CA MET A 44 10.10 -8.09 -3.48
C MET A 44 9.35 -6.77 -3.36
N CYS A 45 9.48 -5.89 -4.36
CA CYS A 45 8.73 -4.64 -4.42
C CYS A 45 7.22 -4.89 -4.50
N ILE A 46 6.81 -5.81 -5.38
CA ILE A 46 5.40 -6.19 -5.55
C ILE A 46 4.86 -6.80 -4.25
N ASP A 47 5.59 -7.71 -3.62
CA ASP A 47 5.17 -8.37 -2.37
C ASP A 47 5.00 -7.37 -1.22
N GLU A 48 5.93 -6.43 -1.04
CA GLU A 48 5.84 -5.39 -0.02
C GLU A 48 4.66 -4.44 -0.28
N LEU A 49 4.41 -4.05 -1.53
CA LEU A 49 3.26 -3.22 -1.88
C LEU A 49 1.94 -3.95 -1.62
N ILE A 50 1.83 -5.22 -2.02
CA ILE A 50 0.65 -6.06 -1.75
C ILE A 50 0.40 -6.16 -0.24
N LYS A 51 1.45 -6.44 0.53
CA LYS A 51 1.38 -6.53 2.00
C LYS A 51 0.92 -5.21 2.61
N MET A 52 1.46 -4.09 2.15
CA MET A 52 1.08 -2.77 2.61
C MET A 52 -0.41 -2.49 2.34
N PHE A 53 -0.89 -2.69 1.10
CA PHE A 53 -2.28 -2.41 0.75
C PHE A 53 -3.28 -3.32 1.46
N ASN A 54 -2.94 -4.60 1.69
CA ASN A 54 -3.81 -5.51 2.44
C ASN A 54 -3.92 -5.15 3.93
N ASN A 55 -2.92 -4.45 4.47
CA ASN A 55 -2.88 -4.03 5.87
C ASN A 55 -3.43 -2.61 6.09
N ILE A 56 -4.02 -1.96 5.08
CA ILE A 56 -4.78 -0.73 5.33
C ILE A 56 -5.90 -1.08 6.34
N PRO A 57 -6.00 -0.35 7.47
CA PRO A 57 -7.02 -0.59 8.47
C PRO A 57 -8.43 -0.57 7.88
N GLU A 58 -9.32 -1.40 8.40
CA GLU A 58 -10.74 -1.28 8.06
C GLU A 58 -11.25 0.08 8.56
N PRO A 59 -11.96 0.86 7.72
CA PRO A 59 -12.63 2.08 8.12
C PRO A 59 -13.56 1.80 9.31
N ASP A 60 -13.59 2.68 10.30
CA ASP A 60 -14.52 2.53 11.43
C ASP A 60 -15.98 2.49 10.94
N ALA A 61 -16.30 3.18 9.84
CA ALA A 61 -17.60 3.15 9.16
C ALA A 61 -18.00 1.76 8.61
N LEU A 62 -17.04 0.86 8.36
CA LEU A 62 -17.29 -0.52 7.91
C LEU A 62 -17.30 -1.53 9.07
N LYS A 63 -16.94 -1.13 10.29
CA LYS A 63 -16.98 -2.01 11.48
C LYS A 63 -18.35 -2.06 12.15
N GLU A 64 -19.22 -1.10 11.85
CA GLU A 64 -20.59 -1.01 12.37
C GLU A 64 -21.66 -1.57 11.41
N MET A 65 -21.25 -2.10 10.25
CA MET A 65 -22.11 -2.81 9.29
C MET A 65 -22.06 -4.32 9.50
#